data_AF-A0A420FBG2-F1
#
_entry.id   AF-A0A420FBG2-F1
#
_cell.length_a   1.000
_cell.length_b   1.000
_cell.length_c   1.000
_cell.angle_alpha   90.00
_cell.angle_beta   90.00
_cell.angle_gamma   90.00
#
_symmetry.space_group_name_H-M   'P 1'
#
loop_
_entity.id
_entity.type
_entity.pdbx_description
1 polymer ?
#
loop_
_entity_poly.entity_id
_entity_poly.type
_entity_poly.pdbx_seq_one_letter_code
_entity_poly.pdbx_strand_id
1 'polypeptide(L)'
;MEFYKKEKIIFYVSSLFLLTGLNSFAQNTFPSSGNVGIGTNSPTKSLDVVGTIKGNEINFPAIGYDFSSAPRTQLGPMSLKLFDDYVTYRPGGTSPGNNSYGTLLAIYGRTSHWESNIYFGASDKRMYFRTSTWSGGGGENGTGQFNNWRTLLDSHSDIKSTGRLLLTGTGNHIFSSGNVGIGTETPQAKLSVNGNILAKEIKIKTDISVPDYVFEPDYELNSLEFIEQYIKSNKHLPEIPSAKEIERDGLDVAGMNLQLLKKIEELTLYAIKQETEIKNQNLKSEQQKDLLEQQRKLIERMDQRIKLLESKNTNR
;
A
#
# COMPACT_ATOMS: atom_id res chain seq x y z
N MET A 1 52.74 -11.40 121.82
CA MET A 1 52.27 -12.62 121.13
C MET A 1 52.86 -12.63 119.74
N GLU A 2 53.85 -13.49 119.49
CA GLU A 2 54.11 -13.95 118.12
C GLU A 2 52.96 -14.87 117.67
N PHE A 3 52.72 -14.97 116.36
CA PHE A 3 52.52 -16.25 115.65
C PHE A 3 52.45 -16.00 114.12
N TYR A 4 53.40 -16.61 113.38
CA TYR A 4 53.33 -17.27 112.05
C TYR A 4 52.44 -16.74 110.88
N LYS A 5 52.65 -17.05 109.57
CA LYS A 5 53.81 -17.39 108.69
C LYS A 5 53.29 -17.68 107.25
N LYS A 6 54.05 -17.33 106.19
CA LYS A 6 54.05 -17.89 104.80
C LYS A 6 52.91 -17.58 103.76
N GLU A 7 53.39 -17.10 102.58
CA GLU A 7 52.95 -17.38 101.18
C GLU A 7 51.59 -16.78 100.66
N LYS A 8 51.30 -16.60 99.34
CA LYS A 8 52.01 -16.93 98.06
C LYS A 8 51.65 -16.04 96.83
N ILE A 9 52.65 -15.81 95.95
CA ILE A 9 52.70 -15.61 94.46
C ILE A 9 51.43 -15.23 93.65
N ILE A 10 51.52 -14.19 92.76
CA ILE A 10 51.29 -14.23 91.27
C ILE A 10 51.61 -12.85 90.63
N PHE A 11 52.17 -12.86 89.41
CA PHE A 11 52.61 -11.71 88.61
C PHE A 11 51.48 -11.16 87.70
N TYR A 12 51.46 -9.84 87.44
CA TYR A 12 50.98 -9.29 86.16
C TYR A 12 51.69 -7.97 85.82
N VAL A 13 52.20 -7.88 84.59
CA VAL A 13 52.68 -6.64 83.95
C VAL A 13 51.81 -6.41 82.72
N SER A 14 51.30 -5.19 82.53
CA SER A 14 50.63 -4.78 81.29
C SER A 14 51.25 -3.48 80.78
N SER A 15 51.58 -3.46 79.48
CA SER A 15 52.41 -2.45 78.85
C SER A 15 51.60 -1.28 78.27
N LEU A 16 52.18 -0.09 78.41
CA LEU A 16 51.82 1.15 77.72
C LEU A 16 51.96 1.02 76.18
N PHE A 17 51.10 1.69 75.41
CA PHE A 17 51.41 2.07 74.02
C PHE A 17 50.80 3.44 73.64
N LEU A 18 51.59 4.26 72.95
CA LEU A 18 51.16 5.57 72.41
C LEU A 18 50.29 5.41 71.16
N LEU A 19 49.34 6.32 70.97
CA LEU A 19 48.45 6.36 69.81
C LEU A 19 48.91 7.43 68.81
N THR A 20 49.40 7.02 67.64
CA THR A 20 49.66 7.91 66.50
C THR A 20 48.39 8.09 65.66
N GLY A 21 48.18 9.32 65.15
CA GLY A 21 47.02 9.63 64.32
C GLY A 21 47.08 8.89 62.97
N LEU A 22 46.09 8.03 62.72
CA LEU A 22 45.87 7.39 61.43
C LEU A 22 44.62 7.97 60.78
N ASN A 23 44.73 8.41 59.52
CA ASN A 23 43.57 8.77 58.71
C ASN A 23 42.75 7.50 58.45
N SER A 24 41.64 7.35 59.17
CA SER A 24 40.76 6.20 59.00
C SER A 24 39.90 6.40 57.75
N PHE A 25 40.22 5.68 56.68
CA PHE A 25 39.32 5.52 55.54
C PHE A 25 38.12 4.68 55.99
N ALA A 26 37.04 5.35 56.38
CA ALA A 26 35.84 4.69 56.89
C ALA A 26 35.22 3.76 55.84
N GLN A 27 35.40 2.45 56.02
CA GLN A 27 34.74 1.42 55.22
C GLN A 27 33.35 1.16 55.83
N ASN A 28 32.30 1.47 55.08
CA ASN A 28 30.92 1.40 55.55
C ASN A 28 30.58 0.01 56.11
N THR A 29 30.24 -0.06 57.39
CA THR A 29 29.75 -1.26 58.07
C THR A 29 28.30 -1.01 58.48
N PHE A 30 27.37 -1.72 57.84
CA PHE A 30 25.93 -1.56 58.05
C PHE A 30 25.47 -2.16 59.39
N PRO A 31 24.32 -1.71 59.96
CA PRO A 31 23.83 -2.22 61.24
C PRO A 31 23.55 -3.72 61.20
N SER A 32 23.72 -4.39 62.35
CA SER A 32 23.59 -5.86 62.47
C SER A 32 22.14 -6.38 62.37
N SER A 33 21.15 -5.49 62.36
CA SER A 33 19.76 -5.80 62.07
C SER A 33 19.00 -4.54 61.59
N GLY A 34 17.82 -4.76 61.00
CA GLY A 34 17.03 -3.69 60.39
C GLY A 34 17.35 -3.47 58.91
N ASN A 35 16.70 -2.46 58.33
CA ASN A 35 16.79 -2.13 56.92
C ASN A 35 17.87 -1.06 56.67
N VAL A 36 18.67 -1.21 55.61
CA VAL A 36 19.67 -0.22 55.21
C VAL A 36 19.04 0.85 54.34
N GLY A 37 19.04 2.10 54.81
CA GLY A 37 18.64 3.27 54.03
C GLY A 37 19.85 4.02 53.47
N ILE A 38 19.86 4.31 52.17
CA ILE A 38 20.82 5.25 51.56
C ILE A 38 20.01 6.40 50.97
N GLY A 39 20.08 7.59 51.59
CA GLY A 39 19.24 8.74 51.21
C GLY A 39 17.83 8.73 51.82
N THR A 40 17.47 7.72 52.63
CA THR A 40 16.22 7.68 53.40
C THR A 40 16.49 7.28 54.85
N ASN A 41 15.74 7.91 55.77
CA ASN A 41 15.78 7.65 57.20
C ASN A 41 14.67 6.69 57.67
N SER A 42 13.80 6.24 56.75
CA SER A 42 12.71 5.29 57.03
C SER A 42 12.68 4.18 55.97
N PRO A 43 13.76 3.36 55.85
CA PRO A 43 13.88 2.34 54.81
C PRO A 43 12.85 1.22 54.98
N THR A 44 12.06 0.98 53.94
CA THR A 44 10.93 0.04 53.92
C THR A 44 11.32 -1.37 53.49
N LYS A 45 12.50 -1.53 52.87
CA LYS A 45 13.09 -2.80 52.41
C LYS A 45 14.53 -2.91 52.93
N SER A 46 15.06 -4.13 52.97
CA SER A 46 16.36 -4.45 53.59
C SER A 46 17.54 -3.65 53.00
N LEU A 47 17.44 -3.22 51.74
CA LEU A 47 18.19 -2.10 51.20
C LEU A 47 17.21 -1.18 50.45
N ASP A 48 17.18 0.09 50.83
CA ASP A 48 16.28 1.12 50.30
C ASP A 48 17.11 2.36 49.92
N VAL A 49 17.31 2.59 48.63
CA VAL A 49 18.23 3.63 48.10
C VAL A 49 17.42 4.72 47.41
N VAL A 50 17.31 5.87 48.06
CA VAL A 50 16.75 7.11 47.50
C VAL A 50 17.89 7.89 46.85
N GLY A 51 18.30 7.42 45.67
CA GLY A 51 19.38 8.01 44.87
C GLY A 51 19.83 7.10 43.71
N THR A 52 20.70 7.61 42.84
CA THR A 52 21.20 6.84 41.70
C THR A 52 22.27 5.83 42.14
N ILE A 53 22.01 4.54 41.95
CA ILE A 53 23.00 3.48 42.20
C ILE A 53 23.99 3.42 41.04
N LYS A 54 25.25 3.83 41.28
CA LYS A 54 26.37 3.55 40.38
C LYS A 54 27.13 2.32 40.89
N GLY A 55 26.82 1.15 40.32
CA GLY A 55 27.57 -0.09 40.50
C GLY A 55 28.11 -0.59 39.17
N ASN A 56 29.18 -1.39 39.20
CA ASN A 56 29.68 -2.09 38.00
C ASN A 56 28.70 -3.16 37.52
N GLU A 57 27.91 -3.71 38.45
CA GLU A 57 26.84 -4.67 38.21
C GLU A 57 25.74 -4.44 39.26
N ILE A 58 24.47 -4.56 38.87
CA ILE A 58 23.33 -4.67 39.80
C ILE A 58 22.88 -6.13 39.75
N ASN A 59 23.41 -6.94 40.67
CA ASN A 59 23.12 -8.36 40.72
C ASN A 59 21.79 -8.58 41.46
N PHE A 60 20.70 -8.68 40.68
CA PHE A 60 19.41 -9.11 41.22
C PHE A 60 19.55 -10.58 41.67
N PRO A 61 19.10 -10.95 42.88
CA PRO A 61 19.26 -12.32 43.37
C PRO A 61 18.55 -13.32 42.45
N ALA A 62 19.00 -14.58 42.46
CA ALA A 62 18.37 -15.67 41.70
C ALA A 62 16.91 -15.97 42.12
N ILE A 63 16.45 -15.33 43.20
CA ILE A 63 15.05 -15.18 43.55
C ILE A 63 14.50 -14.02 42.70
N GLY A 64 13.67 -14.31 41.71
CA GLY A 64 13.18 -13.29 40.77
C GLY A 64 12.54 -12.09 41.48
N TYR A 65 12.64 -10.90 40.86
CA TYR A 65 11.84 -9.77 41.31
C TYR A 65 10.36 -10.12 41.18
N ASP A 66 9.71 -10.08 42.33
CA ASP A 66 8.28 -10.24 42.47
C ASP A 66 7.57 -9.11 41.68
N PHE A 67 7.01 -9.49 40.53
CA PHE A 67 5.69 -9.03 40.09
C PHE A 67 4.60 -10.06 40.50
N SER A 68 4.91 -10.91 41.49
CA SER A 68 4.17 -12.09 41.94
C SER A 68 3.29 -11.90 43.17
N SER A 69 3.24 -10.70 43.77
CA SER A 69 2.01 -10.12 44.31
C SER A 69 1.10 -9.83 43.11
N ALA A 70 0.62 -10.91 42.50
CA ALA A 70 -0.29 -10.84 41.39
C ALA A 70 -1.50 -10.01 41.81
N PRO A 71 -2.13 -9.24 40.89
CA PRO A 71 -3.42 -8.61 41.19
C PRO A 71 -4.51 -9.64 41.56
N ARG A 72 -4.25 -10.95 41.37
CA ARG A 72 -5.10 -12.09 41.74
C ARG A 72 -4.24 -13.31 42.10
N THR A 73 -4.49 -13.94 43.24
CA THR A 73 -3.82 -15.19 43.66
C THR A 73 -4.13 -16.36 42.70
N GLN A 74 -3.28 -17.41 42.74
CA GLN A 74 -3.43 -18.73 42.06
C GLN A 74 -2.75 -18.96 40.68
N LEU A 75 -1.80 -18.15 40.20
CA LEU A 75 -1.02 -18.43 38.96
C LEU A 75 0.50 -18.21 39.13
N GLY A 76 1.32 -18.94 38.35
CA GLY A 76 2.80 -18.90 38.42
C GLY A 76 3.47 -17.89 37.47
N PRO A 77 4.77 -17.55 37.69
CA PRO A 77 5.41 -16.37 37.10
C PRO A 77 5.88 -16.50 35.63
N MET A 78 5.99 -15.35 34.97
CA MET A 78 6.58 -15.14 33.62
C MET A 78 7.88 -14.31 33.73
N SER A 79 8.70 -14.23 32.68
CA SER A 79 9.95 -13.42 32.70
C SER A 79 10.28 -12.71 31.39
N LEU A 80 11.07 -11.64 31.49
CA LEU A 80 11.50 -10.77 30.39
C LEU A 80 13.02 -10.71 30.34
N LYS A 81 13.63 -10.78 29.15
CA LYS A 81 15.08 -10.57 28.95
C LYS A 81 15.36 -9.61 27.81
N LEU A 82 16.37 -8.75 28.02
CA LEU A 82 16.96 -7.82 27.06
C LEU A 82 18.46 -8.08 27.01
N PHE A 83 19.01 -8.27 25.81
CA PHE A 83 20.44 -8.46 25.61
C PHE A 83 20.86 -8.08 24.18
N ASP A 84 22.14 -7.72 24.03
CA ASP A 84 22.82 -7.57 22.75
C ASP A 84 22.97 -8.94 22.08
N ASP A 85 22.85 -8.98 20.75
CA ASP A 85 22.85 -10.17 19.93
C ASP A 85 23.92 -10.09 18.85
N TYR A 86 25.07 -10.68 19.18
CA TYR A 86 26.28 -10.62 18.38
C TYR A 86 26.67 -11.99 17.83
N VAL A 87 26.36 -12.25 16.56
CA VAL A 87 26.80 -13.40 15.76
C VAL A 87 26.48 -14.75 16.42
N THR A 88 25.37 -14.85 17.17
CA THR A 88 25.00 -16.08 17.88
C THR A 88 24.11 -17.02 17.07
N TYR A 89 24.38 -18.33 17.15
CA TYR A 89 23.44 -19.37 16.70
C TYR A 89 22.51 -19.75 17.86
N ARG A 90 21.20 -19.73 17.64
CA ARG A 90 20.19 -20.06 18.67
C ARG A 90 19.37 -21.30 18.31
N PRO A 91 18.74 -21.95 19.30
CA PRO A 91 17.63 -22.86 19.06
C PRO A 91 16.59 -22.19 18.15
N GLY A 92 16.18 -22.90 17.08
CA GLY A 92 15.31 -22.34 16.05
C GLY A 92 15.98 -21.47 14.98
N GLY A 93 17.31 -21.47 14.89
CA GLY A 93 18.09 -20.84 13.81
C GLY A 93 18.73 -19.50 14.18
N THR A 94 19.46 -18.92 13.22
CA THR A 94 20.12 -17.61 13.35
C THR A 94 19.11 -16.46 13.39
N SER A 95 19.48 -15.36 14.04
CA SER A 95 18.74 -14.10 13.93
C SER A 95 18.79 -13.55 12.49
N PRO A 96 17.76 -12.82 12.02
CA PRO A 96 17.75 -12.19 10.69
C PRO A 96 18.84 -11.13 10.52
N GLY A 97 19.01 -10.61 9.30
CA GLY A 97 19.81 -9.40 9.10
C GLY A 97 21.32 -9.56 9.25
N ASN A 98 21.89 -10.69 8.82
CA ASN A 98 23.33 -10.97 8.89
C ASN A 98 23.92 -10.99 10.33
N ASN A 99 23.06 -11.03 11.36
CA ASN A 99 23.42 -11.36 12.76
C ASN A 99 24.59 -10.55 13.36
N SER A 100 24.93 -9.38 12.79
CA SER A 100 26.20 -8.71 13.09
C SER A 100 26.11 -7.83 14.32
N TYR A 101 24.98 -7.14 14.50
CA TYR A 101 24.66 -6.29 15.65
C TYR A 101 23.13 -6.22 15.75
N GLY A 102 22.56 -6.35 16.94
CA GLY A 102 21.10 -6.25 17.14
C GLY A 102 20.67 -6.50 18.58
N THR A 103 19.42 -6.16 18.90
CA THR A 103 18.88 -6.35 20.26
C THR A 103 17.72 -7.33 20.23
N LEU A 104 17.70 -8.29 21.15
CA LEU A 104 16.59 -9.22 21.32
C LEU A 104 15.81 -8.91 22.60
N LEU A 105 14.50 -8.72 22.45
CA LEU A 105 13.52 -8.76 23.54
C LEU A 105 12.85 -10.13 23.56
N ALA A 106 13.15 -10.94 24.57
CA ALA A 106 12.57 -12.26 24.78
C ALA A 106 11.57 -12.26 25.93
N ILE A 107 10.34 -12.72 25.67
CA ILE A 107 9.23 -12.79 26.62
C ILE A 107 8.90 -14.28 26.85
N TYR A 108 9.17 -14.78 28.04
CA TYR A 108 8.96 -16.17 28.42
C TYR A 108 7.65 -16.35 29.19
N GLY A 109 6.77 -17.22 28.68
CA GLY A 109 5.64 -17.74 29.44
C GLY A 109 6.05 -18.68 30.59
N ARG A 110 5.04 -19.22 31.30
CA ARG A 110 5.20 -20.29 32.29
C ARG A 110 5.87 -21.52 31.64
N THR A 111 6.47 -22.40 32.46
CA THR A 111 6.75 -23.80 32.06
C THR A 111 5.58 -24.38 31.25
N SER A 112 5.91 -24.85 30.04
CA SER A 112 4.97 -25.37 29.03
C SER A 112 4.13 -24.35 28.23
N HIS A 113 4.47 -23.05 28.23
CA HIS A 113 3.84 -22.01 27.39
C HIS A 113 4.77 -21.54 26.26
N TRP A 114 4.23 -20.75 25.32
CA TRP A 114 4.97 -20.16 24.20
C TRP A 114 5.98 -19.09 24.65
N GLU A 115 7.11 -19.01 23.95
CA GLU A 115 8.02 -17.86 23.98
C GLU A 115 7.68 -16.90 22.84
N SER A 116 7.74 -15.59 23.10
CA SER A 116 7.64 -14.55 22.08
C SER A 116 8.96 -13.79 21.95
N ASN A 117 9.40 -13.54 20.72
CA ASN A 117 10.64 -12.82 20.43
C ASN A 117 10.33 -11.59 19.57
N ILE A 118 10.84 -10.43 19.97
CA ILE A 118 10.92 -9.24 19.12
C ILE A 118 12.41 -8.93 18.92
N TYR A 119 12.89 -9.03 17.69
CA TYR A 119 14.27 -8.74 17.32
C TYR A 119 14.37 -7.42 16.57
N PHE A 120 15.33 -6.61 16.97
CA PHE A 120 15.68 -5.33 16.35
C PHE A 120 17.02 -5.52 15.62
N GLY A 121 16.97 -5.78 14.32
CA GLY A 121 18.16 -5.97 13.50
C GLY A 121 18.82 -4.63 13.21
N ALA A 122 20.07 -4.42 13.65
CA ALA A 122 20.75 -3.15 13.40
C ALA A 122 21.31 -3.05 11.96
N SER A 123 21.65 -4.20 11.35
CA SER A 123 22.20 -4.24 9.98
C SER A 123 21.14 -4.07 8.89
N ASP A 124 19.93 -4.60 9.08
CA ASP A 124 18.82 -4.51 8.11
C ASP A 124 17.75 -3.47 8.49
N LYS A 125 17.83 -2.93 9.72
CA LYS A 125 16.97 -1.88 10.29
C LYS A 125 15.51 -2.30 10.39
N ARG A 126 15.25 -3.59 10.57
CA ARG A 126 13.90 -4.17 10.62
C ARG A 126 13.55 -4.68 12.02
N MET A 127 12.25 -4.62 12.32
CA MET A 127 11.67 -5.29 13.47
C MET A 127 11.11 -6.63 13.04
N TYR A 128 11.53 -7.70 13.72
CA TYR A 128 11.07 -9.06 13.46
C TYR A 128 10.34 -9.63 14.66
N PHE A 129 9.35 -10.47 14.38
CA PHE A 129 8.59 -11.21 15.37
C PHE A 129 8.61 -12.71 15.05
N ARG A 130 8.72 -13.54 16.09
CA ARG A 130 8.43 -14.98 16.03
C ARG A 130 7.93 -15.49 17.37
N THR A 131 7.39 -16.71 17.35
CA THR A 131 6.98 -17.45 18.54
C THR A 131 7.55 -18.87 18.53
N SER A 132 7.56 -19.52 19.69
CA SER A 132 7.80 -20.97 19.83
C SER A 132 6.56 -21.71 20.31
N THR A 133 6.44 -22.97 19.92
CA THR A 133 5.42 -23.90 20.43
C THR A 133 5.98 -24.75 21.57
N TRP A 134 5.10 -25.32 22.38
CA TRP A 134 5.51 -26.21 23.46
C TRP A 134 6.25 -27.45 22.94
N SER A 135 7.15 -27.99 23.75
CA SER A 135 8.01 -29.13 23.45
C SER A 135 7.21 -30.39 23.09
N GLY A 136 7.07 -30.63 21.79
CA GLY A 136 6.28 -31.72 21.22
C GLY A 136 5.70 -31.36 19.86
N GLY A 137 5.44 -30.07 19.60
CA GLY A 137 5.20 -29.56 18.26
C GLY A 137 6.51 -29.37 17.50
N GLY A 138 6.58 -29.83 16.25
CA GLY A 138 7.57 -29.35 15.30
C GLY A 138 7.21 -27.93 14.86
N GLY A 139 8.18 -27.01 14.86
CA GLY A 139 7.96 -25.66 14.33
C GLY A 139 7.72 -25.67 12.82
N GLU A 140 7.16 -24.59 12.29
CA GLU A 140 6.87 -24.38 10.85
C GLU A 140 8.09 -24.62 9.93
N ASN A 141 9.30 -24.58 10.49
CA ASN A 141 10.58 -24.62 9.76
C ASN A 141 11.16 -26.04 9.64
N GLY A 142 10.47 -27.07 10.14
CA GLY A 142 10.95 -28.46 10.16
C GLY A 142 12.12 -28.73 11.11
N THR A 143 12.65 -27.72 11.81
CA THR A 143 13.77 -27.83 12.76
C THR A 143 13.45 -27.11 14.08
N GLY A 144 13.45 -27.86 15.18
CA GLY A 144 13.20 -27.31 16.53
C GLY A 144 11.75 -26.89 16.78
N GLN A 145 11.56 -26.10 17.84
CA GLN A 145 10.25 -25.71 18.40
C GLN A 145 9.83 -24.27 18.02
N PHE A 146 10.52 -23.63 17.08
CA PHE A 146 10.30 -22.21 16.72
C PHE A 146 9.70 -22.06 15.32
N ASN A 147 8.87 -21.03 15.17
CA ASN A 147 8.34 -20.61 13.88
C ASN A 147 9.34 -19.72 13.12
N ASN A 148 9.07 -19.50 11.83
CA ASN A 148 9.86 -18.58 10.99
C ASN A 148 9.85 -17.17 11.57
N TRP A 149 10.96 -16.46 11.42
CA TRP A 149 10.98 -15.01 11.64
C TRP A 149 10.08 -14.33 10.61
N ARG A 150 9.15 -13.52 11.09
CA ARG A 150 8.26 -12.70 10.27
C ARG A 150 8.65 -11.25 10.51
N THR A 151 8.96 -10.50 9.46
CA THR A 151 9.15 -9.07 9.64
C THR A 151 7.82 -8.41 9.98
N LEU A 152 7.85 -7.44 10.89
CA LEU A 152 6.65 -6.69 11.25
C LEU A 152 6.35 -5.55 10.25
N LEU A 153 7.38 -4.99 9.59
CA LEU A 153 7.28 -3.85 8.66
C LEU A 153 8.46 -3.83 7.64
N ASP A 154 8.32 -4.36 6.40
CA ASP A 154 9.30 -4.27 5.29
C ASP A 154 8.73 -4.56 3.88
N SER A 155 8.35 -3.56 3.07
CA SER A 155 7.27 -3.68 2.05
C SER A 155 5.90 -4.09 2.63
N HIS A 156 5.91 -4.80 3.76
CA HIS A 156 4.90 -4.90 4.79
C HIS A 156 4.84 -3.67 5.72
N SER A 157 5.55 -2.58 5.44
CA SER A 157 5.46 -1.32 6.20
C SER A 157 4.19 -0.54 5.87
N ASP A 158 3.03 -1.21 5.85
CA ASP A 158 1.76 -0.62 5.47
C ASP A 158 1.08 0.12 6.64
N ILE A 159 0.60 1.32 6.33
CA ILE A 159 0.32 2.36 7.31
C ILE A 159 -1.11 2.21 7.86
N LYS A 160 -1.24 2.01 9.18
CA LYS A 160 -2.52 2.10 9.89
C LYS A 160 -2.71 3.48 10.52
N SER A 161 -3.54 4.30 9.89
CA SER A 161 -4.00 5.59 10.40
C SER A 161 -5.37 5.46 11.06
N THR A 162 -5.72 6.39 11.96
CA THR A 162 -7.13 6.65 12.35
C THR A 162 -7.91 7.40 11.26
N GLY A 163 -7.23 7.80 10.17
CA GLY A 163 -7.83 8.12 8.87
C GLY A 163 -7.90 6.89 7.93
N ARG A 164 -7.52 7.07 6.65
CA ARG A 164 -7.65 6.05 5.59
C ARG A 164 -6.67 4.86 5.75
N LEU A 165 -7.11 3.67 5.36
CA LEU A 165 -6.43 2.37 5.50
C LEU A 165 -6.12 1.69 4.13
N LEU A 166 -5.07 0.86 4.11
CA LEU A 166 -4.49 0.09 3.00
C LEU A 166 -4.74 -1.44 3.18
N LEU A 167 -4.80 -2.25 2.11
CA LEU A 167 -5.50 -3.56 2.07
C LEU A 167 -4.80 -4.67 1.24
N THR A 168 -4.93 -5.95 1.65
CA THR A 168 -4.47 -7.16 0.90
C THR A 168 -5.32 -8.45 1.16
N GLY A 169 -5.41 -9.34 0.14
CA GLY A 169 -5.80 -10.78 0.22
C GLY A 169 -7.30 -11.16 0.25
N THR A 170 -7.77 -12.35 -0.17
CA THR A 170 -7.17 -13.45 -0.96
C THR A 170 -7.45 -13.33 -2.47
N GLY A 171 -8.15 -12.27 -2.90
CA GLY A 171 -8.17 -11.88 -4.30
C GLY A 171 -6.82 -11.29 -4.71
N ASN A 172 -6.57 -11.26 -6.02
CA ASN A 172 -5.35 -10.73 -6.64
C ASN A 172 -5.27 -9.19 -6.49
N HIS A 173 -5.05 -8.68 -5.28
CA HIS A 173 -4.95 -7.26 -4.97
C HIS A 173 -3.52 -6.96 -4.52
N ILE A 174 -2.76 -6.25 -5.36
CA ILE A 174 -1.32 -6.10 -5.19
C ILE A 174 -0.86 -4.66 -5.42
N PHE A 175 0.07 -4.21 -4.59
CA PHE A 175 0.92 -3.06 -4.85
C PHE A 175 2.28 -3.60 -5.28
N SER A 176 2.52 -3.68 -6.59
CA SER A 176 3.74 -4.28 -7.17
C SER A 176 4.39 -3.31 -8.15
N SER A 177 5.70 -3.11 -8.02
CA SER A 177 6.51 -2.27 -8.92
C SER A 177 5.94 -0.86 -9.18
N GLY A 178 5.25 -0.28 -8.20
CA GLY A 178 4.61 1.03 -8.30
C GLY A 178 3.32 1.06 -9.14
N ASN A 179 2.66 -0.09 -9.33
CA ASN A 179 1.33 -0.24 -9.92
C ASN A 179 0.35 -0.82 -8.89
N VAL A 180 -0.94 -0.54 -9.08
CA VAL A 180 -2.04 -1.07 -8.26
C VAL A 180 -2.83 -2.09 -9.09
N GLY A 181 -2.74 -3.35 -8.71
CA GLY A 181 -3.61 -4.42 -9.23
C GLY A 181 -4.84 -4.60 -8.38
N ILE A 182 -6.02 -4.62 -8.99
CA ILE A 182 -7.31 -4.94 -8.35
C ILE A 182 -7.92 -6.13 -9.13
N GLY A 183 -7.83 -7.34 -8.58
CA GLY A 183 -8.20 -8.56 -9.28
C GLY A 183 -7.13 -9.11 -10.25
N THR A 184 -5.92 -8.55 -10.25
CA THR A 184 -4.76 -9.05 -11.00
C THR A 184 -3.46 -8.93 -10.20
N GLU A 185 -2.60 -9.95 -10.27
CA GLU A 185 -1.24 -9.94 -9.70
C GLU A 185 -0.22 -9.32 -10.67
N THR A 186 -0.59 -9.20 -11.94
CA THR A 186 0.24 -8.71 -13.05
C THR A 186 -0.34 -7.41 -13.63
N PRO A 187 -0.31 -6.28 -12.88
CA PRO A 187 -0.87 -5.02 -13.33
C PRO A 187 -0.08 -4.45 -14.52
N GLN A 188 -0.73 -4.42 -15.69
CA GLN A 188 -0.20 -3.91 -16.95
C GLN A 188 -0.12 -2.38 -17.02
N ALA A 189 -0.83 -1.68 -16.13
CA ALA A 189 -0.87 -0.23 -16.04
C ALA A 189 -0.76 0.24 -14.58
N LYS A 190 -0.66 1.57 -14.37
CA LYS A 190 -0.57 2.17 -13.02
C LYS A 190 -1.73 1.79 -12.10
N LEU A 191 -2.92 1.64 -12.68
CA LEU A 191 -4.08 0.99 -12.07
C LEU A 191 -4.60 -0.03 -13.08
N SER A 192 -4.60 -1.31 -12.70
CA SER A 192 -5.21 -2.39 -13.50
C SER A 192 -6.32 -3.03 -12.69
N VAL A 193 -7.55 -3.02 -13.25
CA VAL A 193 -8.74 -3.58 -12.60
C VAL A 193 -9.26 -4.71 -13.47
N ASN A 194 -9.20 -5.94 -12.95
CA ASN A 194 -9.84 -7.10 -13.54
C ASN A 194 -11.28 -7.21 -12.99
N GLY A 195 -12.17 -6.42 -13.58
CA GLY A 195 -13.57 -6.31 -13.15
C GLY A 195 -14.17 -4.93 -13.41
N ASN A 196 -15.36 -4.69 -12.86
CA ASN A 196 -16.12 -3.46 -13.10
C ASN A 196 -15.61 -2.29 -12.25
N ILE A 197 -15.46 -1.12 -12.86
CA ILE A 197 -15.18 0.15 -12.18
C ILE A 197 -16.49 0.94 -12.05
N LEU A 198 -17.03 1.04 -10.83
CA LEU A 198 -18.15 1.94 -10.54
C LEU A 198 -17.61 3.31 -10.11
N ALA A 199 -17.87 4.33 -10.91
CA ALA A 199 -17.50 5.72 -10.63
C ALA A 199 -18.70 6.65 -10.82
N LYS A 200 -18.77 7.75 -10.04
CA LYS A 200 -19.76 8.82 -10.27
C LYS A 200 -19.45 9.65 -11.51
N GLU A 201 -18.16 9.81 -11.80
CA GLU A 201 -17.62 10.59 -12.90
C GLU A 201 -16.24 10.04 -13.25
N ILE A 202 -15.90 9.97 -14.54
CA ILE A 202 -14.55 9.66 -15.03
C ILE A 202 -14.16 10.80 -15.95
N LYS A 203 -13.17 11.61 -15.55
CA LYS A 203 -12.55 12.62 -16.40
C LYS A 203 -11.28 12.04 -16.98
N ILE A 204 -11.28 11.77 -18.29
CA ILE A 204 -10.08 11.35 -19.00
C ILE A 204 -9.47 12.61 -19.62
N LYS A 205 -8.21 12.89 -19.29
CA LYS A 205 -7.41 13.92 -19.96
C LYS A 205 -6.43 13.21 -20.88
N THR A 206 -6.48 13.57 -22.15
CA THR A 206 -5.50 13.16 -23.17
C THR A 206 -4.78 14.39 -23.69
N ASP A 207 -3.62 14.19 -24.31
CA ASP A 207 -2.90 15.24 -25.07
C ASP A 207 -3.33 15.24 -26.55
N ILE A 208 -4.46 14.61 -26.86
CA ILE A 208 -5.02 14.48 -28.21
C ILE A 208 -5.90 15.72 -28.46
N SER A 209 -5.73 16.36 -29.62
CA SER A 209 -6.59 17.48 -30.04
C SER A 209 -8.04 17.03 -30.16
N VAL A 210 -8.96 17.86 -29.66
CA VAL A 210 -10.38 17.77 -29.99
C VAL A 210 -10.53 17.94 -31.52
N PRO A 211 -11.39 17.16 -32.20
CA PRO A 211 -11.45 17.11 -33.66
C PRO A 211 -12.06 18.33 -34.37
N ASP A 212 -12.29 19.47 -33.69
CA ASP A 212 -12.75 20.75 -34.24
C ASP A 212 -12.07 21.15 -35.58
N TYR A 213 -10.83 20.71 -35.80
CA TYR A 213 -10.09 20.86 -37.07
C TYR A 213 -10.81 20.28 -38.30
N VAL A 214 -11.80 19.39 -38.13
CA VAL A 214 -12.67 18.86 -39.20
C VAL A 214 -13.44 19.99 -39.90
N PHE A 215 -13.68 21.11 -39.21
CA PHE A 215 -14.38 22.28 -39.74
C PHE A 215 -13.45 23.33 -40.37
N GLU A 216 -12.13 23.13 -40.37
CA GLU A 216 -11.19 24.09 -40.97
C GLU A 216 -11.23 24.03 -42.51
N PRO A 217 -10.98 25.16 -43.22
CA PRO A 217 -11.13 25.22 -44.68
C PRO A 217 -10.18 24.31 -45.49
N ASP A 218 -9.09 23.85 -44.88
CA ASP A 218 -8.09 22.94 -45.46
C ASP A 218 -8.31 21.46 -45.07
N TYR A 219 -9.40 21.13 -44.36
CA TYR A 219 -9.72 19.75 -44.01
C TYR A 219 -10.16 18.92 -45.23
N GLU A 220 -9.33 17.96 -45.63
CA GLU A 220 -9.63 17.02 -46.71
C GLU A 220 -10.63 15.95 -46.25
N LEU A 221 -11.92 16.25 -46.41
CA LEU A 221 -12.99 15.26 -46.20
C LEU A 221 -12.89 14.14 -47.25
N ASN A 222 -12.83 12.89 -46.77
CA ASN A 222 -12.84 11.69 -47.61
C ASN A 222 -14.06 11.65 -48.57
N SER A 223 -14.00 10.84 -49.62
CA SER A 223 -15.18 10.58 -50.45
C SER A 223 -16.02 9.43 -49.87
N LEU A 224 -17.33 9.46 -50.09
CA LEU A 224 -18.22 8.37 -49.66
C LEU A 224 -17.93 7.07 -50.41
N GLU A 225 -17.45 7.15 -51.65
CA GLU A 225 -17.00 6.00 -52.45
C GLU A 225 -15.75 5.36 -51.84
N PHE A 226 -14.78 6.16 -51.38
CA PHE A 226 -13.62 5.66 -50.65
C PHE A 226 -14.04 4.97 -49.34
N ILE A 227 -14.91 5.61 -48.56
CA ILE A 227 -15.43 5.03 -47.30
C ILE A 227 -16.18 3.72 -47.59
N GLU A 228 -16.99 3.65 -48.64
CA GLU A 228 -17.70 2.43 -49.04
C GLU A 228 -16.73 1.29 -49.42
N GLN A 229 -15.70 1.58 -50.21
CA GLN A 229 -14.65 0.62 -50.56
C GLN A 229 -13.86 0.15 -49.32
N TYR A 230 -13.56 1.06 -48.40
CA TYR A 230 -12.88 0.75 -47.15
C TYR A 230 -13.73 -0.16 -46.26
N ILE A 231 -15.02 0.14 -46.06
CA ILE A 231 -15.94 -0.70 -45.28
C ILE A 231 -16.11 -2.07 -45.95
N LYS A 232 -16.24 -2.14 -47.28
CA LYS A 232 -16.34 -3.41 -48.01
C LYS A 232 -15.13 -4.31 -47.75
N SER A 233 -13.93 -3.74 -47.71
CA SER A 233 -12.66 -4.46 -47.54
C SER A 233 -12.35 -4.80 -46.07
N ASN A 234 -12.49 -3.82 -45.16
CA ASN A 234 -11.99 -3.90 -43.78
C ASN A 234 -13.07 -4.19 -42.73
N LYS A 235 -14.37 -4.00 -43.06
CA LYS A 235 -15.53 -4.20 -42.17
C LYS A 235 -15.64 -3.25 -40.97
N HIS A 236 -14.86 -2.17 -40.95
CA HIS A 236 -15.00 -1.04 -40.01
C HIS A 236 -14.80 0.29 -40.74
N LEU A 237 -15.04 1.41 -40.05
CA LEU A 237 -14.76 2.75 -40.59
C LEU A 237 -13.25 3.04 -40.59
N PRO A 238 -12.76 3.92 -41.49
CA PRO A 238 -11.40 4.45 -41.40
C PRO A 238 -11.09 5.03 -40.02
N GLU A 239 -9.85 4.85 -39.57
CA GLU A 239 -9.30 5.28 -38.26
C GLU A 239 -9.88 4.59 -37.02
N ILE A 240 -11.13 4.11 -37.06
CA ILE A 240 -11.74 3.33 -35.98
C ILE A 240 -11.08 1.95 -35.92
N PRO A 241 -10.59 1.47 -34.76
CA PRO A 241 -9.97 0.16 -34.64
C PRO A 241 -10.95 -0.97 -34.96
N SER A 242 -10.45 -2.03 -35.60
CA SER A 242 -11.23 -3.23 -35.89
C SER A 242 -11.56 -4.02 -34.62
N ALA A 243 -12.60 -4.84 -34.67
CA ALA A 243 -12.97 -5.73 -33.55
C ALA A 243 -11.80 -6.64 -33.10
N LYS A 244 -10.92 -7.04 -34.03
CA LYS A 244 -9.73 -7.86 -33.73
C LYS A 244 -8.64 -7.09 -33.00
N GLU A 245 -8.50 -5.80 -33.28
CA GLU A 245 -7.56 -4.93 -32.58
C GLU A 245 -8.09 -4.62 -31.18
N ILE A 246 -9.38 -4.34 -31.03
CA ILE A 246 -10.03 -4.13 -29.72
C ILE A 246 -9.96 -5.40 -28.85
N GLU A 247 -10.15 -6.59 -29.43
CA GLU A 247 -10.02 -7.88 -28.72
C GLU A 247 -8.58 -8.16 -28.26
N ARG A 248 -7.57 -7.73 -29.03
CA ARG A 248 -6.14 -7.94 -28.74
C ARG A 248 -5.58 -6.92 -27.75
N ASP A 249 -5.83 -5.63 -27.98
CA ASP A 249 -5.16 -4.51 -27.32
C ASP A 249 -6.05 -3.80 -26.28
N GLY A 250 -7.34 -4.10 -26.28
CA GLY A 250 -8.35 -3.40 -25.49
C GLY A 250 -8.93 -2.16 -26.19
N LEU A 251 -9.89 -1.50 -25.53
CA LEU A 251 -10.51 -0.27 -26.03
C LEU A 251 -10.01 0.94 -25.26
N ASP A 252 -9.27 1.84 -25.93
CA ASP A 252 -9.06 3.19 -25.42
C ASP A 252 -10.37 3.99 -25.54
N VAL A 253 -11.07 4.14 -24.42
CA VAL A 253 -12.34 4.87 -24.33
C VAL A 253 -12.18 6.35 -24.70
N ALA A 254 -11.03 6.97 -24.43
CA ALA A 254 -10.82 8.39 -24.76
C ALA A 254 -10.47 8.58 -26.23
N GLY A 255 -9.53 7.79 -26.75
CA GLY A 255 -9.23 7.75 -28.19
C GLY A 255 -10.49 7.44 -29.01
N MET A 256 -11.25 6.41 -28.63
CA MET A 256 -12.50 6.04 -29.30
C MET A 256 -13.55 7.15 -29.25
N ASN A 257 -13.76 7.81 -28.10
CA ASN A 257 -14.73 8.91 -28.02
C ASN A 257 -14.34 10.11 -28.89
N LEU A 258 -13.05 10.43 -29.00
CA LEU A 258 -12.55 11.49 -29.89
C LEU A 258 -12.67 11.10 -31.37
N GLN A 259 -12.37 9.85 -31.73
CA GLN A 259 -12.60 9.35 -33.09
C GLN A 259 -14.09 9.32 -33.45
N LEU A 260 -14.97 8.91 -32.53
CA LEU A 260 -16.42 8.96 -32.73
C LEU A 260 -16.92 10.39 -32.91
N LEU A 261 -16.41 11.36 -32.13
CA LEU A 261 -16.71 12.78 -32.32
C LEU A 261 -16.28 13.25 -33.72
N LYS A 262 -15.04 12.95 -34.14
CA LYS A 262 -14.55 13.23 -35.50
C LYS A 262 -15.48 12.67 -36.58
N LYS A 263 -15.97 11.44 -36.42
CA LYS A 263 -16.89 10.81 -37.39
C LYS A 263 -18.32 11.39 -37.35
N ILE A 264 -18.76 11.95 -36.21
CA ILE A 264 -20.01 12.73 -36.13
C ILE A 264 -19.86 14.07 -36.86
N GLU A 265 -18.71 14.73 -36.77
CA GLU A 265 -18.41 15.99 -37.45
C GLU A 265 -18.28 15.79 -38.97
N GLU A 266 -17.54 14.77 -39.41
CA GLU A 266 -17.50 14.34 -40.82
C GLU A 266 -18.91 14.01 -41.36
N LEU A 267 -19.72 13.27 -40.58
CA LEU A 267 -21.12 12.97 -40.94
C LEU A 267 -21.97 14.23 -41.07
N THR A 268 -21.73 15.23 -40.22
CA THR A 268 -22.40 16.52 -40.28
C THR A 268 -22.03 17.28 -41.56
N LEU A 269 -20.77 17.25 -41.98
CA LEU A 269 -20.34 17.82 -43.26
C LEU A 269 -20.99 17.10 -44.47
N TYR A 270 -21.05 15.76 -44.47
CA TYR A 270 -21.77 15.03 -45.53
C TYR A 270 -23.26 15.36 -45.54
N ALA A 271 -23.90 15.52 -44.39
CA ALA A 271 -25.32 15.89 -44.30
C ALA A 271 -25.59 17.29 -44.85
N ILE A 272 -24.75 18.28 -44.52
CA ILE A 272 -24.83 19.65 -45.07
C ILE A 272 -24.65 19.65 -46.59
N LYS A 273 -23.67 18.88 -47.10
CA LYS A 273 -23.45 18.69 -48.54
C LYS A 273 -24.67 18.06 -49.21
N GLN A 274 -25.20 16.98 -48.64
CA GLN A 274 -26.36 16.27 -49.17
C GLN A 274 -27.63 17.13 -49.18
N GLU A 275 -27.89 17.91 -48.13
CA GLU A 275 -29.02 18.85 -48.08
C GLU A 275 -28.86 19.95 -49.16
N THR A 276 -27.64 20.43 -49.39
CA THR A 276 -27.33 21.40 -50.45
C THR A 276 -27.58 20.80 -51.84
N GLU A 277 -27.16 19.56 -52.08
CA GLU A 277 -27.41 18.84 -53.33
C GLU A 277 -28.91 18.59 -53.55
N ILE A 278 -29.66 18.19 -52.53
CA ILE A 278 -31.12 17.99 -52.58
C ILE A 278 -31.84 19.31 -52.89
N LYS A 279 -31.47 20.43 -52.25
CA LYS A 279 -32.01 21.77 -52.57
C LYS A 279 -31.77 22.13 -54.04
N ASN A 280 -30.56 21.91 -54.54
CA ASN A 280 -30.21 22.15 -55.94
C ASN A 280 -30.96 21.23 -56.92
N GLN A 281 -31.21 19.96 -56.56
CA GLN A 281 -32.02 19.04 -57.35
C GLN A 281 -33.51 19.45 -57.37
N ASN A 282 -34.05 19.90 -56.24
CA ASN A 282 -35.43 20.39 -56.14
C ASN A 282 -35.64 21.64 -57.00
N LEU A 283 -34.74 22.62 -56.95
CA LEU A 283 -34.77 23.81 -57.80
C LEU A 283 -34.72 23.45 -59.30
N LYS A 284 -33.86 22.49 -59.70
CA LYS A 284 -33.82 21.98 -61.08
C LYS A 284 -35.12 21.26 -61.47
N SER A 285 -35.73 20.51 -60.55
CA SER A 285 -37.00 19.82 -60.79
C SER A 285 -38.17 20.81 -60.96
N GLU A 286 -38.19 21.89 -60.19
CA GLU A 286 -39.15 22.99 -60.32
C GLU A 286 -39.01 23.70 -61.67
N GLN A 287 -37.79 24.08 -62.06
CA GLN A 287 -37.50 24.65 -63.39
C GLN A 287 -37.90 23.72 -64.54
N GLN A 288 -37.70 22.39 -64.40
CA GLN A 288 -38.13 21.41 -65.39
C GLN A 288 -39.65 21.32 -65.50
N LYS A 289 -40.39 21.38 -64.38
CA LYS A 289 -41.86 21.39 -64.39
C LYS A 289 -42.42 22.63 -65.09
N ASP A 290 -41.85 23.81 -64.80
CA ASP A 290 -42.24 25.06 -65.47
C ASP A 290 -41.99 25.01 -66.98
N LEU A 291 -40.83 24.48 -67.39
CA LEU A 291 -40.50 24.30 -68.81
C LEU A 291 -41.46 23.32 -69.50
N LEU A 292 -41.81 22.20 -68.87
CA LEU A 292 -42.75 21.22 -69.40
C LEU A 292 -44.16 21.82 -69.56
N GLU A 293 -44.62 22.62 -68.59
CA GLU A 293 -45.92 23.30 -68.66
C GLU A 293 -45.93 24.40 -69.74
N GLN A 294 -44.81 25.11 -69.95
CA GLN A 294 -44.65 26.03 -71.08
C GLN A 294 -44.69 25.30 -72.43
N GLN A 295 -44.01 24.16 -72.56
CA GLN A 295 -44.04 23.32 -73.77
C GLN A 295 -45.46 22.80 -74.04
N ARG A 296 -46.17 22.31 -73.01
CA ARG A 296 -47.56 21.87 -73.13
C ARG A 296 -48.47 23.00 -73.63
N LYS A 297 -48.38 24.20 -73.04
CA LYS A 297 -49.12 25.39 -73.50
C LYS A 297 -48.73 25.86 -74.90
N LEU A 298 -47.55 25.50 -75.40
CA LEU A 298 -47.16 25.75 -76.79
C LEU A 298 -47.79 24.72 -77.74
N ILE A 299 -47.75 23.44 -77.39
CA ILE A 299 -48.38 22.35 -78.14
C ILE A 299 -49.90 22.59 -78.28
N GLU A 300 -50.60 22.90 -77.19
CA GLU A 300 -52.05 23.20 -77.23
C GLU A 300 -52.37 24.38 -78.18
N ARG A 301 -51.52 25.41 -78.22
CA ARG A 301 -51.65 26.53 -79.17
C ARG A 301 -51.33 26.13 -80.61
N MET A 302 -50.40 25.20 -80.83
CA MET A 302 -50.11 24.65 -82.15
C MET A 302 -51.28 23.81 -82.67
N ASP A 303 -51.86 22.93 -81.85
CA ASP A 303 -53.03 22.11 -82.21
C ASP A 303 -54.25 22.98 -82.55
N GLN A 304 -54.52 24.03 -81.77
CA GLN A 304 -55.56 25.01 -82.08
C GLN A 304 -55.32 25.69 -83.44
N ARG A 305 -54.06 26.03 -83.76
CA ARG A 305 -53.70 26.67 -85.02
C ARG A 305 -53.79 25.70 -86.20
N ILE A 306 -53.46 24.42 -86.02
CA ILE A 306 -53.63 23.37 -87.03
C ILE A 306 -55.11 23.21 -87.37
N LYS A 307 -55.99 23.03 -86.37
CA LYS A 307 -57.45 22.93 -86.57
C LYS A 307 -58.05 24.16 -87.29
N LEU A 308 -57.53 25.36 -87.02
CA LEU A 308 -57.94 26.59 -87.71
C LEU A 308 -57.47 26.64 -89.18
N LEU A 309 -56.33 26.01 -89.51
CA LEU A 309 -55.83 25.92 -90.89
C LEU A 309 -56.58 24.84 -91.67
N GLU A 310 -56.84 23.68 -91.05
CA GLU A 310 -57.64 22.59 -91.63
C GLU A 310 -59.04 23.07 -91.99
N SER A 311 -59.76 23.68 -91.04
CA SER A 311 -61.12 24.21 -91.27
C SER A 311 -61.18 25.34 -92.31
N LYS A 312 -60.07 26.05 -92.58
CA LYS A 312 -59.98 27.00 -93.71
C LYS A 312 -59.72 26.33 -95.06
N ASN A 313 -59.11 25.14 -95.08
CA ASN A 313 -58.89 24.36 -96.30
C ASN A 313 -60.14 23.56 -96.71
N THR A 314 -60.99 23.12 -95.77
CA THR A 314 -62.24 22.39 -96.10
C THR A 314 -63.37 23.27 -96.66
N ASN A 315 -63.19 24.60 -96.63
CA ASN A 315 -64.16 25.59 -97.14
C ASN A 315 -63.71 26.24 -98.45
N ARG A 316 -62.97 25.48 -99.28
CA ARG A 316 -62.56 25.82 -100.64
C ARG A 316 -62.85 24.66 -101.59
#